data_AF-A0A832UPN9-F1
#
_entry.id   AF-A0A832UPN9-F1
#
_cell.length_a   1.000
_cell.length_b   1.000
_cell.length_c   1.000
_cell.angle_alpha   90.00
_cell.angle_beta   90.00
_cell.angle_gamma   90.00
#
_symmetry.space_group_name_H-M   'P 1'
#
loop_
_entity.id
_entity.type
_entity.pdbx_description
1 polymer ?
#
loop_
_entity_poly.entity_id
_entity_poly.type
_entity_poly.pdbx_seq_one_letter_code
_entity_poly.pdbx_strand_id
1 'polypeptide(L)'
;MKKEPQLLYIITQIIEEDTKNHKKPCNLWSFLSSSNLHGLKKEVDLKMKIKDVLGQQNATLENVEVITKEEPRQFEKYGKQLKVCNARIKDDTGELKLTLWNDEIDQVSKGDKISIIDGWVKEFNGELQISAGKNGKLAKAGAETP
;
A
#
# COMPACT_ATOMS: atom_id res chain seq x y z
N MET A 1 -29.96 3.82 -17.65
CA MET A 1 -30.02 2.37 -17.87
C MET A 1 -28.61 1.79 -17.72
N LYS A 2 -28.27 1.25 -16.54
CA LYS A 2 -27.04 0.48 -16.30
C LYS A 2 -27.44 -0.82 -15.59
N LYS A 3 -27.84 -1.82 -16.38
CA LYS A 3 -27.84 -3.25 -16.01
C LYS A 3 -26.37 -3.71 -16.00
N GLU A 4 -25.85 -4.60 -15.18
CA GLU A 4 -26.33 -5.42 -14.08
C GLU A 4 -25.03 -5.93 -13.40
N PRO A 5 -24.68 -5.50 -12.18
CA PRO A 5 -23.46 -5.94 -11.47
C PRO A 5 -23.50 -7.40 -10.98
N GLN A 6 -24.49 -8.19 -11.43
CA GLN A 6 -24.79 -9.52 -10.91
C GLN A 6 -23.94 -10.63 -11.55
N LEU A 7 -23.49 -10.46 -12.81
CA LEU A 7 -22.74 -11.51 -13.51
C LEU A 7 -21.31 -11.68 -12.97
N LEU A 8 -20.66 -10.57 -12.59
CA LEU A 8 -19.29 -10.57 -12.08
C LEU A 8 -19.20 -11.22 -10.70
N TYR A 9 -20.25 -11.04 -9.88
CA TYR A 9 -20.36 -11.68 -8.57
C TYR A 9 -20.47 -13.20 -8.70
N ILE A 10 -21.27 -13.70 -9.63
CA ILE A 10 -21.45 -15.14 -9.86
C ILE A 10 -20.14 -15.79 -10.34
N ILE A 11 -19.39 -15.13 -11.24
CA ILE A 11 -18.11 -15.67 -11.73
C ILE A 11 -17.07 -15.74 -10.61
N THR A 12 -17.08 -14.77 -9.69
CA THR A 12 -16.14 -14.75 -8.55
C THR A 12 -16.43 -15.90 -7.57
N GLN A 13 -17.71 -16.22 -7.33
CA GLN A 13 -18.10 -17.34 -6.47
C GLN A 13 -17.69 -18.69 -7.07
N ILE A 14 -17.77 -18.86 -8.40
CA ILE A 14 -17.40 -20.12 -9.08
C ILE A 14 -15.89 -20.37 -8.98
N ILE A 15 -15.05 -19.33 -9.06
CA ILE A 15 -13.58 -19.49 -8.98
C ILE A 15 -13.13 -19.83 -7.54
N GLU A 16 -13.86 -19.37 -6.54
CA GLU A 16 -13.54 -19.61 -5.12
C GLU A 16 -13.89 -21.03 -4.68
N GLU A 17 -14.90 -21.66 -5.31
CA GLU A 17 -15.31 -23.05 -5.04
C GLU A 17 -14.30 -24.09 -5.57
N ASP A 18 -13.61 -23.81 -6.68
CA ASP A 18 -12.63 -24.72 -7.28
C ASP A 18 -11.29 -24.83 -6.51
N THR A 19 -11.01 -23.90 -5.59
CA THR A 19 -9.74 -23.89 -4.84
C THR A 19 -9.75 -24.79 -3.59
N LYS A 20 -10.92 -25.23 -3.12
CA LYS A 20 -11.05 -26.04 -1.88
C LYS A 20 -10.98 -27.54 -2.11
N ASN A 21 -11.19 -28.03 -3.34
CA ASN A 21 -11.25 -29.47 -3.63
C ASN A 21 -10.06 -29.92 -4.51
N HIS A 22 -8.98 -30.27 -3.82
CA HIS A 22 -7.75 -30.90 -4.31
C HIS A 22 -7.82 -31.65 -5.68
N LYS A 23 -7.18 -31.12 -6.74
CA LYS A 23 -6.17 -31.80 -7.60
C LYS A 23 -5.76 -30.98 -8.86
N LYS A 24 -4.57 -30.37 -8.75
CA LYS A 24 -3.61 -29.97 -9.80
C LYS A 24 -3.98 -28.84 -10.79
N PRO A 25 -3.02 -27.96 -11.13
CA PRO A 25 -3.26 -26.71 -11.85
C PRO A 25 -3.39 -26.94 -13.35
N CYS A 26 -4.63 -26.91 -13.87
CA CYS A 26 -4.88 -26.88 -15.30
C CYS A 26 -4.85 -25.44 -15.82
N ASN A 27 -3.68 -24.99 -16.28
CA ASN A 27 -3.46 -24.21 -17.51
C ASN A 27 -4.29 -22.93 -17.76
N LEU A 28 -4.89 -22.29 -16.75
CA LEU A 28 -5.75 -21.11 -16.96
C LEU A 28 -5.00 -19.89 -17.54
N TRP A 29 -3.67 -19.86 -17.41
CA TRP A 29 -2.82 -18.82 -18.01
C TRP A 29 -2.87 -18.84 -19.56
N SER A 30 -2.98 -20.02 -20.18
CA SER A 30 -3.04 -20.11 -21.65
C SER A 30 -4.35 -19.58 -22.23
N PHE A 31 -5.46 -19.69 -21.49
CA PHE A 31 -6.76 -19.19 -21.94
C PHE A 31 -6.90 -17.67 -21.76
N LEU A 32 -6.39 -17.14 -20.65
CA LEU A 32 -6.40 -15.69 -20.39
C LEU A 32 -5.40 -14.92 -21.28
N SER A 33 -4.42 -15.60 -21.88
CA SER A 33 -3.45 -14.99 -22.81
C SER A 33 -3.97 -14.79 -24.24
N SER A 34 -5.09 -15.42 -24.63
CA SER A 34 -5.61 -15.35 -26.01
C SER A 34 -6.69 -14.28 -26.22
N SER A 35 -7.14 -13.61 -25.16
CA SER A 35 -8.11 -12.52 -25.29
C SER A 35 -7.39 -11.19 -25.25
N ASN A 36 -7.57 -10.44 -26.33
CA ASN A 36 -7.03 -9.11 -26.60
C ASN A 36 -7.35 -8.13 -25.44
N LEU A 37 -6.50 -8.10 -24.42
CA LEU A 37 -6.64 -7.26 -23.24
C LEU A 37 -5.60 -6.13 -23.25
N HIS A 38 -5.54 -5.39 -24.37
CA HIS A 38 -4.80 -4.13 -24.47
C HIS A 38 -5.52 -2.94 -23.78
N GLY A 39 -6.56 -3.20 -22.99
CA GLY A 39 -7.46 -2.16 -22.44
C GLY A 39 -7.81 -2.27 -20.96
N LEU A 40 -7.18 -3.17 -20.18
CA LEU A 40 -7.44 -3.31 -18.74
C LEU A 40 -6.17 -3.13 -17.90
N LYS A 41 -5.42 -2.07 -18.18
CA LYS A 41 -4.59 -1.40 -17.16
C LYS A 41 -5.43 -0.27 -16.56
N LYS A 42 -6.44 -0.60 -15.77
CA LYS A 42 -7.12 0.41 -14.92
C LYS A 42 -7.81 -0.27 -13.74
N GLU A 43 -7.41 0.20 -12.57
CA GLU A 43 -8.05 0.07 -11.26
C GLU A 43 -8.28 -1.35 -10.74
N VAL A 44 -7.18 -2.04 -10.44
CA VAL A 44 -7.12 -2.68 -9.13
C VAL A 44 -6.59 -1.64 -8.15
N ASP A 45 -7.50 -0.82 -7.61
CA ASP A 45 -7.27 -0.10 -6.37
C ASP A 45 -7.22 -1.15 -5.25
N LEU A 46 -6.12 -1.92 -5.24
CA LEU A 46 -5.84 -2.91 -4.22
C LEU A 46 -5.48 -2.10 -2.98
N LYS A 47 -6.52 -1.68 -2.25
CA LYS A 47 -6.43 -1.24 -0.87
C LYS A 47 -5.87 -2.40 -0.07
N MET A 48 -4.55 -2.49 -0.04
CA MET A 48 -3.87 -3.48 0.77
C MET A 48 -4.03 -3.07 2.22
N LYS A 49 -4.55 -3.99 3.01
CA LYS A 49 -4.61 -3.82 4.45
C LYS A 49 -3.22 -4.01 5.03
N ILE A 50 -2.90 -3.28 6.09
CA ILE A 50 -1.57 -3.34 6.74
C ILE A 50 -1.15 -4.77 7.10
N LYS A 51 -2.09 -5.62 7.54
CA LYS A 51 -1.80 -7.01 7.94
C LYS A 51 -1.38 -7.92 6.79
N ASP A 52 -1.86 -7.63 5.58
CA ASP A 52 -1.58 -8.44 4.38
C ASP A 52 -0.39 -7.89 3.59
N VAL A 53 0.27 -6.84 4.12
CA VAL A 53 1.48 -6.30 3.55
C VAL A 53 2.62 -7.28 3.76
N LEU A 54 3.23 -7.73 2.65
CA LEU A 54 4.48 -8.47 2.68
C LEU A 54 5.66 -7.50 2.61
N GLY A 55 6.80 -7.91 3.17
CA GLY A 55 8.06 -7.19 3.00
C GLY A 55 8.57 -7.28 1.55
N GLN A 56 9.47 -6.36 1.20
CA GLN A 56 10.19 -6.33 -0.09
C GLN A 56 9.30 -6.09 -1.32
N GLN A 57 8.17 -5.39 -1.16
CA GLN A 57 7.26 -5.05 -2.25
C GLN A 57 6.72 -3.62 -2.11
N ASN A 58 6.11 -3.11 -3.17
CA ASN A 58 5.33 -1.87 -3.13
C ASN A 58 3.96 -2.14 -2.50
N ALA A 59 3.52 -1.25 -1.63
CA ALA A 59 2.19 -1.26 -1.05
C ALA A 59 1.56 0.14 -1.11
N THR A 60 0.27 0.17 -1.39
CA THR A 60 -0.55 1.38 -1.33
C THR A 60 -1.48 1.25 -0.13
N LEU A 61 -1.35 2.20 0.81
CA LEU A 61 -2.13 2.27 2.04
C LEU A 61 -2.90 3.58 2.05
N GLU A 62 -4.21 3.54 2.29
CA GLU A 62 -5.04 4.74 2.39
C GLU A 62 -5.62 4.89 3.79
N ASN A 63 -5.91 6.12 4.21
CA ASN A 63 -6.58 6.44 5.48
C ASN A 63 -5.83 5.97 6.74
N VAL A 64 -4.51 5.91 6.69
CA VAL A 64 -3.71 5.54 7.87
C VAL A 64 -3.52 6.74 8.78
N GLU A 65 -3.68 6.55 10.09
CA GLU A 65 -3.53 7.59 11.10
C GLU A 65 -2.15 7.53 11.74
N VAL A 66 -1.50 8.69 11.87
CA VAL A 66 -0.18 8.80 12.52
C VAL A 66 -0.35 8.87 14.05
N ILE A 67 -0.01 7.79 14.76
CA ILE A 67 -0.12 7.75 16.23
C ILE A 67 1.04 8.46 16.90
N THR A 68 2.26 8.19 16.43
CA THR A 68 3.48 8.65 17.10
C THR A 68 4.50 9.06 16.05
N LYS A 69 5.26 10.11 16.35
CA LYS A 69 6.39 10.57 15.57
C LYS A 69 7.61 10.59 16.48
N GLU A 70 8.67 9.88 16.09
CA GLU A 70 9.95 9.88 16.80
C GLU A 70 10.78 11.12 16.44
N GLU A 71 11.91 11.33 17.11
CA GLU A 71 12.81 12.43 16.79
C GLU A 71 13.48 12.22 15.43
N PRO A 72 13.55 13.27 14.58
CA PRO A 72 14.21 13.17 13.28
C PRO A 72 15.72 13.01 13.47
N ARG A 73 16.27 11.92 12.93
CA ARG A 73 17.70 11.67 12.88
C ARG A 73 18.28 12.33 11.63
N GLN A 74 19.35 13.09 11.81
CA GLN A 74 20.07 13.71 10.71
C GLN A 74 21.34 12.92 10.44
N PHE A 75 21.62 12.64 9.18
CA PHE A 75 22.84 11.99 8.76
C PHE A 75 23.40 12.64 7.51
N GLU A 76 24.72 12.70 7.43
CA GLU A 76 25.41 13.18 6.24
C GLU A 76 25.81 11.99 5.38
N LYS A 77 25.42 12.01 4.10
CA LYS A 77 25.86 11.01 3.14
C LYS A 77 26.26 11.68 1.83
N TYR A 78 27.50 11.43 1.39
CA TYR A 78 28.08 12.04 0.19
C TYR A 78 28.00 13.59 0.18
N GLY A 79 28.25 14.23 1.33
CA GLY A 79 28.20 15.69 1.48
C GLY A 79 26.78 16.29 1.43
N LYS A 80 25.73 15.47 1.43
CA LYS A 80 24.35 15.91 1.57
C LYS A 80 23.82 15.57 2.96
N GLN A 81 23.23 16.55 3.63
CA GLN A 81 22.49 16.35 4.87
C GLN A 81 21.13 15.73 4.52
N LEU A 82 20.87 14.54 5.04
CA LEU A 82 19.60 13.83 4.91
C LEU A 82 18.96 13.73 6.29
N LYS A 83 17.66 13.99 6.35
CA LYS A 83 16.87 13.79 7.57
C LYS A 83 15.97 12.59 7.39
N VAL A 84 15.92 11.74 8.41
CA VAL A 84 15.00 10.60 8.49
C VAL A 84 14.23 10.65 9.79
N CYS A 85 12.92 10.49 9.73
CA CYS A 85 12.06 10.42 10.89
C CYS A 85 11.27 9.12 10.84
N ASN A 86 11.25 8.39 11.94
CA ASN A 86 10.36 7.25 12.09
C ASN A 86 9.03 7.75 12.67
N ALA A 87 7.93 7.25 12.14
CA ALA A 87 6.60 7.45 12.65
C ALA A 87 5.91 6.10 12.78
N ARG A 88 4.93 6.00 13.66
CA ARG A 88 4.01 4.85 13.73
C ARG A 88 2.67 5.27 13.15
N ILE A 89 2.21 4.49 12.20
CA ILE A 89 0.89 4.61 11.60
C ILE A 89 0.03 3.45 12.01
N LYS A 90 -1.27 3.69 12.09
CA LYS A 90 -2.27 2.67 12.39
C LYS A 90 -3.43 2.79 11.43
N ASP A 91 -3.95 1.63 11.07
CA ASP A 91 -5.17 1.44 10.31
C ASP A 91 -6.09 0.47 11.06
N ASP A 92 -7.27 0.22 10.53
CA ASP A 92 -8.24 -0.76 11.05
C ASP A 92 -7.64 -2.17 11.16
N THR A 93 -6.61 -2.47 10.36
CA THR A 93 -6.05 -3.83 10.27
C THR A 93 -4.80 -4.04 11.12
N GLY A 94 -4.12 -2.99 11.54
CA GLY A 94 -2.87 -3.12 12.32
C GLY A 94 -2.07 -1.83 12.45
N GLU A 95 -0.89 -1.96 13.05
CA GLU A 95 0.11 -0.90 13.15
C GLU A 95 1.31 -1.19 12.25
N LEU A 96 1.91 -0.15 11.70
CA LEU A 96 3.09 -0.23 10.85
C LEU A 96 4.04 0.94 11.16
N LYS A 97 5.33 0.74 10.96
CA LYS A 97 6.31 1.83 11.01
C LYS A 97 6.38 2.52 9.65
N LEU A 98 6.33 3.84 9.65
CA LEU A 98 6.51 4.71 8.50
C LEU A 98 7.83 5.46 8.62
N THR A 99 8.64 5.43 7.57
CA THR A 99 9.88 6.19 7.48
C THR A 99 9.67 7.39 6.57
N LEU A 100 9.75 8.59 7.14
CA LEU A 100 9.61 9.88 6.46
C LEU A 100 10.99 10.46 6.13
N TRP A 101 11.10 11.07 4.97
CA TRP A 101 12.35 11.63 4.46
C TRP A 101 12.26 13.14 4.26
N ASN A 102 13.29 13.86 4.72
CA ASN A 102 13.48 15.30 4.48
C ASN A 102 12.19 16.12 4.71
N ASP A 103 11.62 16.69 3.64
CA ASP A 103 10.45 17.56 3.69
C ASP A 103 9.16 16.84 4.09
N GLU A 104 9.06 15.52 3.91
CA GLU A 104 7.91 14.73 4.37
C GLU A 104 7.78 14.77 5.89
N ILE A 105 8.90 14.95 6.60
CA ILE A 105 8.93 15.07 8.06
C ILE A 105 8.16 16.31 8.48
N ASP A 106 8.31 17.43 7.81
CA ASP A 106 7.63 18.68 8.18
C ASP A 106 6.16 18.70 7.73
N GLN A 107 5.82 17.95 6.68
CA GLN A 107 4.44 17.83 6.18
C GLN A 107 3.54 16.97 7.05
N VAL A 108 4.09 15.95 7.73
CA VAL A 108 3.34 14.98 8.51
C VAL A 108 3.44 15.28 10.01
N SER A 109 2.29 15.48 10.65
CA SER A 109 2.16 15.67 12.10
C SER A 109 1.47 14.48 12.77
N LYS A 110 1.67 14.38 14.08
CA LYS A 110 0.98 13.39 14.93
C LYS A 110 -0.53 13.66 14.89
N GLY A 111 -1.32 12.62 14.67
CA GLY A 111 -2.79 12.69 14.56
C GLY A 111 -3.30 12.96 13.15
N ASP A 112 -2.42 13.19 12.18
CA ASP A 112 -2.85 13.36 10.78
C ASP A 112 -3.24 12.02 10.17
N LYS A 113 -4.24 12.07 9.28
CA LYS A 113 -4.55 10.97 8.36
C LYS A 113 -3.79 11.17 7.06
N ILE A 114 -3.11 10.12 6.61
CA ILE A 114 -2.32 10.13 5.38
C ILE A 114 -2.69 8.92 4.51
N SER A 115 -2.38 9.05 3.23
CA SER A 115 -2.48 7.99 2.23
C SER A 115 -1.13 7.91 1.52
N ILE A 116 -0.56 6.70 1.48
CA ILE A 116 0.73 6.39 0.87
C ILE A 116 0.45 5.57 -0.38
N ILE A 117 0.88 6.06 -1.54
CA ILE A 117 0.73 5.41 -2.84
C ILE A 117 2.11 4.90 -3.26
N ASP A 118 2.20 3.64 -3.70
CA ASP A 118 3.47 3.03 -4.14
C ASP A 118 4.61 3.12 -3.09
N GLY A 119 4.27 2.96 -1.82
CA GLY A 119 5.26 2.93 -0.74
C GLY A 119 6.06 1.64 -0.75
N TRP A 120 7.38 1.74 -0.63
CA TRP A 120 8.25 0.58 -0.50
C TRP A 120 8.20 0.02 0.92
N VAL A 121 7.82 -1.24 1.04
CA VAL A 121 7.80 -1.95 2.32
C VAL A 121 9.08 -2.75 2.48
N LYS A 122 9.77 -2.51 3.58
CA LYS A 122 10.96 -3.23 4.00
C LYS A 122 10.67 -3.96 5.29
N GLU A 123 11.00 -5.24 5.35
CA GLU A 123 11.04 -5.98 6.60
C GLU A 123 12.43 -5.80 7.23
N PHE A 124 12.47 -5.39 8.49
CA PHE A 124 13.71 -5.26 9.26
C PHE A 124 13.51 -5.81 10.66
N ASN A 125 14.29 -6.84 11.02
CA ASN A 125 14.19 -7.55 12.30
C ASN A 125 12.79 -8.08 12.63
N GLY A 126 12.03 -8.54 11.63
CA GLY A 126 10.67 -9.05 11.80
C GLY A 126 9.60 -7.96 11.94
N GLU A 127 9.97 -6.69 11.86
CA GLU A 127 9.04 -5.58 11.80
C GLU A 127 8.95 -5.02 10.38
N LEU A 128 7.73 -4.80 9.90
CA LEU A 128 7.48 -4.19 8.61
C LEU A 128 7.56 -2.66 8.72
N GLN A 129 8.27 -2.06 7.79
CA GLN A 129 8.48 -0.61 7.68
C GLN A 129 8.13 -0.16 6.27
N ILE A 130 7.25 0.82 6.13
CA ILE A 130 6.93 1.45 4.85
C ILE A 130 7.66 2.77 4.70
N SER A 131 8.10 3.07 3.48
CA SER A 131 8.72 4.34 3.11
C SER A 131 8.15 4.77 1.77
N ALA A 132 7.82 6.05 1.58
CA ALA A 132 7.37 6.55 0.27
C ALA A 132 8.45 6.32 -0.81
N GLY A 133 9.73 6.38 -0.46
CA GLY A 133 10.81 6.05 -1.39
C GLY A 133 10.87 7.02 -2.58
N LYS A 134 11.47 6.59 -3.71
CA LYS A 134 11.66 7.48 -4.88
C LYS A 134 10.42 7.61 -5.76
N ASN A 135 9.55 6.60 -5.75
CA ASN A 135 8.39 6.53 -6.63
C ASN A 135 7.06 6.68 -5.88
N GLY A 136 7.07 6.56 -4.56
CA GLY A 136 5.84 6.68 -3.78
C GLY A 136 5.43 8.13 -3.57
N LYS A 137 4.14 8.31 -3.33
CA LYS A 137 3.53 9.61 -3.05
C LYS A 137 2.85 9.54 -1.70
N LEU A 138 3.05 10.59 -0.90
CA LEU A 138 2.35 10.78 0.35
C LEU A 138 1.30 11.88 0.16
N ALA A 139 0.04 11.55 0.42
CA ALA A 139 -1.08 12.49 0.40
C ALA A 139 -1.64 12.61 1.81
N LYS A 140 -1.62 13.82 2.39
CA LYS A 140 -2.26 14.08 3.68
C LYS A 140 -3.75 14.39 3.46
N ALA A 141 -4.64 13.72 4.19
CA ALA A 141 -6.09 13.86 4.06
C ALA A 141 -6.68 15.04 4.84
N GLY A 142 -5.84 15.97 5.31
CA GLY A 142 -6.26 17.07 6.19
C GLY A 142 -5.48 18.34 5.89
N ALA A 143 -5.77 18.96 4.76
CA ALA A 143 -5.48 20.37 4.56
C ALA A 143 -6.79 21.17 4.71
N GLU A 144 -7.40 21.12 5.90
CA GLU A 144 -8.30 22.19 6.33
C GLU A 144 -7.43 23.20 7.06
N THR A 145 -7.09 24.29 6.35
CA THR A 145 -6.57 25.50 6.99
C THR A 145 -7.78 26.29 7.50
N PRO A 146 -7.76 26.85 8.72
CA PRO A 146 -8.88 27.56 9.36
C PRO A 146 -9.39 28.77 8.58
#